data_AF-A0ABD1WFC8-F1
#
_entry.id   AF-A0ABD1WFC8-F1
#
_cell.length_a   1.000
_cell.length_b   1.000
_cell.length_c   1.000
_cell.angle_alpha   90.00
_cell.angle_beta   90.00
_cell.angle_gamma   90.00
#
_symmetry.space_group_name_H-M   'P 1'
#
loop_
_entity.id
_entity.type
_entity.pdbx_description
1 polymer ?
#
loop_
_entity_poly.entity_id
_entity_poly.type
_entity_poly.pdbx_seq_one_letter_code
_entity_poly.pdbx_strand_id
1 'polypeptide(L)'
;MDSFSSAAIARQTWELENNIVTTTGAAENSAASDAIFYYDEAAQINFQQEKPWANDPHYFKRVKISALALLKMVVHARSGGTIEVMGLMQGKTDGDTIIVMDAFALPC
;
A
#
# COMPACT_ATOMS: atom_id res chain seq x y z
N MET A 1 -13.69 -4.07 33.37
CA MET A 1 -12.43 -4.24 32.61
C MET A 1 -12.82 -4.92 31.32
N ASP A 2 -13.05 -4.14 30.26
CA ASP A 2 -13.43 -4.71 28.98
C ASP A 2 -12.23 -5.48 28.43
N SER A 3 -12.37 -6.80 28.39
CA SER A 3 -11.38 -7.68 27.78
C SER A 3 -11.37 -7.35 26.29
N PHE A 4 -10.29 -6.73 25.80
CA PHE A 4 -10.12 -6.52 24.37
C PHE A 4 -10.23 -7.87 23.66
N SER A 5 -11.09 -7.94 22.64
CA SER A 5 -11.26 -9.15 21.82
C SER A 5 -9.91 -9.66 21.32
N SER A 6 -9.69 -10.98 21.30
CA SER A 6 -8.46 -11.60 20.80
C SER A 6 -8.09 -11.14 19.39
N ALA A 7 -9.08 -10.83 18.55
CA ALA A 7 -8.88 -10.28 17.21
C ALA A 7 -8.28 -8.86 17.23
N ALA A 8 -8.63 -8.04 18.23
CA ALA A 8 -8.09 -6.69 18.36
C ALA A 8 -6.60 -6.72 18.76
N ILE A 9 -6.23 -7.60 19.69
CA ILE A 9 -4.84 -7.81 20.11
C ILE A 9 -4.00 -8.36 18.95
N ALA A 10 -4.52 -9.34 18.21
CA ALA A 10 -3.85 -9.91 17.05
C ALA A 10 -3.62 -8.85 15.94
N ARG A 11 -4.61 -7.99 15.68
CA ARG A 11 -4.46 -6.89 14.71
C ARG A 11 -3.37 -5.90 15.13
N GLN A 12 -3.35 -5.47 16.39
CA GLN A 12 -2.32 -4.56 16.91
C GLN A 12 -0.92 -5.17 16.82
N THR A 13 -0.80 -6.46 17.14
CA THR A 13 0.47 -7.19 17.02
C THR A 13 0.92 -7.22 15.56
N TRP A 14 0.01 -7.53 14.62
CA TRP A 14 0.31 -7.53 13.19
C TRP A 14 0.73 -6.14 12.68
N GLU A 15 0.04 -5.07 13.10
CA GLU A 15 0.40 -3.69 12.75
C GLU A 15 1.80 -3.32 13.25
N LEU A 16 2.14 -3.71 14.48
CA LEU A 16 3.45 -3.48 15.09
C LEU A 16 4.56 -4.25 14.36
N GLU A 17 4.37 -5.55 14.12
CA GLU A 17 5.35 -6.41 13.44
C GLU A 17 5.63 -5.97 12.00
N ASN A 18 4.63 -5.41 11.32
CA ASN A 18 4.76 -4.89 9.96
C ASN A 18 5.14 -3.40 9.93
N ASN A 19 5.44 -2.78 11.08
CA ASN A 19 5.76 -1.36 11.22
C ASN A 19 4.75 -0.46 10.49
N ILE A 20 3.46 -0.76 10.60
CA ILE A 20 2.41 0.00 9.92
C ILE A 20 2.37 1.41 10.50
N VAL A 21 2.67 2.39 9.65
CA VAL A 21 2.63 3.81 10.02
C VAL A 21 1.20 4.31 9.82
N THR A 22 0.54 4.67 10.91
CA THR A 22 -0.74 5.35 10.83
C THR A 22 -0.51 6.77 10.30
N THR A 23 -1.22 7.15 9.26
CA THR A 23 -1.15 8.51 8.68
C THR A 23 -1.60 9.62 9.65
N THR A 24 -2.06 9.27 10.86
CA THR A 24 -2.58 10.19 11.89
C THR A 24 -1.62 10.47 13.06
N GLY A 25 -0.42 9.88 13.11
CA GLY A 25 0.43 9.91 14.32
C GLY A 25 1.83 10.50 14.12
N ALA A 26 1.94 11.83 13.98
CA ALA A 26 3.16 12.61 14.30
C ALA A 26 3.01 14.16 14.23
N ALA A 27 1.84 14.72 13.94
CA ALA A 27 1.56 16.15 14.15
C ALA A 27 0.05 16.41 14.18
N GLU A 28 -0.45 16.88 15.33
CA GLU A 28 -1.74 17.53 15.45
C GLU A 28 -1.79 18.71 14.46
N ASN A 29 -2.81 18.73 13.58
CA ASN A 29 -2.99 19.65 12.45
C ASN A 29 -2.11 19.41 11.22
N SER A 30 -2.55 18.51 10.32
CA SER A 30 -2.33 18.77 8.90
C SER A 30 -3.38 18.07 8.05
N ALA A 31 -3.88 18.76 7.04
CA ALA A 31 -4.58 18.17 5.90
C ALA A 31 -3.70 17.18 5.09
N ALA A 32 -2.55 16.74 5.64
CA ALA A 32 -1.57 15.88 5.01
C ALA A 32 -1.79 14.38 5.28
N SER A 33 -2.63 14.03 6.26
CA SER A 33 -2.97 12.63 6.59
C SER A 33 -3.68 11.90 5.45
N ASP A 34 -4.39 12.65 4.60
CA ASP A 34 -5.03 12.18 3.35
C ASP A 34 -4.17 12.41 2.11
N ALA A 35 -3.02 13.09 2.20
CA ALA A 35 -2.22 13.45 1.04
C ALA A 35 -1.72 12.21 0.27
N ILE A 36 -1.46 11.10 0.97
CA ILE A 36 -1.08 9.84 0.32
C ILE A 36 -2.24 9.25 -0.51
N PHE A 37 -3.48 9.46 -0.06
CA PHE A 37 -4.69 9.00 -0.74
C PHE A 37 -5.19 9.98 -1.80
N TYR A 38 -4.84 11.26 -1.72
CA TYR A 38 -5.19 12.27 -2.70
C TYR A 38 -4.61 11.95 -4.07
N TYR A 39 -5.42 11.96 -5.12
CA TYR A 39 -5.00 11.67 -6.48
C TYR A 39 -5.01 12.95 -7.32
N ASP A 40 -3.82 13.41 -7.73
CA ASP A 40 -3.65 14.50 -8.69
C ASP A 40 -3.52 13.92 -10.10
N GLU A 41 -4.60 14.01 -10.86
CA GLU A 41 -4.67 13.47 -12.22
C GLU A 41 -3.69 14.15 -13.17
N ALA A 42 -3.54 15.48 -13.09
CA ALA A 42 -2.66 16.23 -13.98
C ALA A 42 -1.19 15.89 -13.73
N ALA A 43 -0.79 15.78 -12.46
CA ALA A 43 0.55 15.35 -12.10
C ALA A 43 0.86 13.92 -12.58
N GLN A 44 -0.10 12.99 -12.44
CA GLN A 44 0.09 11.63 -12.95
C GLN A 44 0.21 11.58 -14.47
N ILE A 45 -0.64 12.31 -15.20
CA ILE A 45 -0.56 12.36 -16.67
C ILE A 45 0.80 12.85 -17.12
N ASN A 46 1.29 13.95 -16.53
CA ASN A 46 2.60 14.51 -16.88
C ASN A 46 3.73 13.51 -16.59
N PHE A 47 3.72 12.86 -15.42
CA PHE A 47 4.71 11.86 -15.06
C PHE A 47 4.71 10.64 -16.01
N GLN A 48 3.51 10.20 -16.43
CA GLN A 48 3.35 9.12 -17.40
C GLN A 48 3.80 9.50 -18.82
N GLN A 49 3.79 10.78 -19.17
CA GLN A 49 4.34 11.28 -20.43
C GLN A 49 5.87 11.37 -20.39
N GLU A 50 6.43 11.86 -19.28
CA GLU A 50 7.87 12.01 -19.09
C GLU A 50 8.61 10.68 -19.04
N LYS A 51 7.98 9.62 -18.50
CA LYS A 51 8.53 8.26 -18.39
C LYS A 51 9.98 8.24 -17.91
N PRO A 52 10.31 8.84 -16.76
CA PRO A 52 11.70 8.97 -16.32
C PRO A 52 12.42 7.62 -16.15
N TRP A 53 11.68 6.55 -15.86
CA TRP A 53 12.19 5.18 -15.80
C TRP A 53 12.72 4.64 -17.14
N ALA A 54 12.38 5.25 -18.27
CA ALA A 54 12.96 4.90 -19.56
C ALA A 54 14.44 5.33 -19.68
N ASN A 55 14.83 6.36 -18.94
CA ASN A 55 16.20 6.89 -18.93
C ASN A 55 17.07 6.28 -17.82
N ASP A 56 16.45 5.81 -16.73
CA ASP A 56 17.13 5.15 -15.62
C ASP A 56 16.38 3.87 -15.20
N PRO A 57 16.96 2.68 -15.45
CA PRO A 57 16.40 1.40 -15.00
C PRO A 57 16.23 1.29 -13.48
N HIS A 58 16.92 2.13 -12.69
CA HIS A 58 16.85 2.16 -11.23
C HIS A 58 16.07 3.38 -10.70
N TYR A 59 15.23 3.99 -11.54
CA TYR A 59 14.47 5.18 -11.18
C TYR A 59 13.61 4.97 -9.92
N PHE A 60 12.86 3.89 -9.85
CA PHE A 60 12.02 3.57 -8.69
C PHE A 60 12.86 2.93 -7.59
N LYS A 61 12.88 3.56 -6.42
CA LYS A 61 13.72 3.16 -5.28
C LYS A 61 12.90 2.75 -4.07
N ARG A 62 11.62 3.10 -4.06
CA ARG A 62 10.76 2.98 -2.88
C ARG A 62 9.41 2.41 -3.26
N VAL A 63 8.83 1.62 -2.36
CA VAL A 63 7.47 1.12 -2.47
C VAL A 63 6.74 1.37 -1.16
N LYS A 64 5.54 1.93 -1.23
CA LYS A 64 4.63 2.08 -0.10
C LYS A 64 3.38 1.25 -0.37
N ILE A 65 3.03 0.35 0.54
CA ILE A 65 1.88 -0.54 0.40
C ILE A 65 0.88 -0.18 1.49
N SER A 66 -0.39 0.04 1.12
CA SER A 66 -1.45 0.23 2.10
C SER A 66 -1.65 -1.05 2.93
N ALA A 67 -1.98 -0.90 4.21
CA ALA A 67 -2.28 -2.05 5.07
C ALA A 67 -3.43 -2.91 4.50
N LEU A 68 -4.38 -2.27 3.80
CA LEU A 68 -5.48 -2.95 3.11
C LEU A 68 -4.97 -3.85 1.98
N ALA A 69 -4.13 -3.32 1.09
CA ALA A 69 -3.58 -4.07 -0.03
C ALA A 69 -2.72 -5.24 0.48
N LEU A 70 -1.87 -4.99 1.47
CA LEU A 70 -1.04 -6.02 2.11
C LEU A 70 -1.91 -7.16 2.66
N LEU A 71 -2.95 -6.82 3.42
CA LEU A 71 -3.84 -7.81 4.01
C LEU A 71 -4.57 -8.63 2.94
N LYS A 72 -5.08 -7.98 1.88
CA LYS A 72 -5.75 -8.68 0.76
C LYS A 72 -4.80 -9.64 0.03
N MET A 73 -3.56 -9.21 -0.25
CA MET A 73 -2.54 -10.05 -0.88
C MET A 73 -2.19 -11.27 -0.02
N VAL A 74 -2.00 -11.08 1.29
CA VAL A 74 -1.66 -12.18 2.22
C VAL A 74 -2.83 -13.16 2.37
N VAL A 75 -4.07 -12.66 2.43
CA VAL A 75 -5.26 -13.52 2.49
C VAL A 75 -5.40 -14.35 1.20
N HIS A 76 -5.19 -13.73 0.03
CA HIS A 76 -5.20 -14.43 -1.26
C HIS A 76 -4.11 -15.49 -1.36
N ALA A 77 -2.86 -15.13 -1.04
CA ALA A 77 -1.72 -16.05 -1.00
C ALA A 77 -1.96 -17.24 -0.07
N ARG A 78 -2.51 -17.00 1.12
CA ARG A 78 -2.86 -18.06 2.06
C ARG A 78 -3.94 -18.99 1.52
N SER A 79 -4.93 -18.46 0.79
CA SER A 79 -5.99 -19.27 0.18
C SER A 79 -5.50 -20.18 -0.94
N GLY A 80 -4.39 -19.81 -1.60
CA GLY A 80 -3.69 -20.63 -2.60
C GLY A 80 -3.00 -21.87 -2.03
N GLY A 81 -2.77 -21.97 -0.73
CA GLY A 81 -2.09 -23.12 -0.13
C GLY A 81 -0.67 -23.29 -0.68
N THR A 82 -0.45 -24.32 -1.50
CA THR A 82 0.86 -24.65 -2.09
C THR A 82 1.00 -24.26 -3.56
N ILE A 83 -0.03 -23.69 -4.18
CA ILE A 83 0.03 -23.24 -5.57
C ILE A 83 0.43 -21.76 -5.64
N GLU A 84 1.13 -21.41 -6.72
CA GLU A 84 1.36 -20.01 -7.05
C GLU A 84 0.02 -19.33 -7.36
N VAL A 85 -0.17 -18.13 -6.80
CA VAL A 85 -1.34 -17.30 -7.07
C VAL A 85 -0.91 -15.97 -7.66
N MET A 86 -1.81 -15.34 -8.41
CA MET A 86 -1.57 -14.07 -9.07
C MET A 86 -2.68 -13.06 -8.80
N GLY A 87 -2.34 -11.78 -8.96
CA GLY A 87 -3.22 -10.65 -8.71
C GLY A 87 -2.74 -9.37 -9.37
N LEU A 88 -3.60 -8.36 -9.37
CA LEU A 88 -3.29 -7.01 -9.80
C LEU A 88 -3.16 -6.08 -8.59
N MET A 89 -2.28 -5.10 -8.69
CA MET A 89 -2.13 -4.01 -7.73
C MET A 89 -2.63 -2.72 -8.38
N GLN A 90 -3.38 -1.93 -7.60
CA GLN A 90 -3.88 -0.62 -8.02
C GLN A 90 -3.23 0.47 -7.16
N GLY A 91 -2.79 1.55 -7.80
CA GLY A 91 -2.03 2.59 -7.12
C GLY A 91 -1.61 3.73 -8.04
N LYS A 92 -0.63 4.50 -7.57
CA LYS A 92 -0.04 5.64 -8.29
C LYS A 92 1.47 5.71 -8.06
N THR A 93 2.13 6.61 -8.77
CA THR A 93 3.56 6.92 -8.58
C THR A 93 3.73 8.31 -7.99
N ASP A 94 4.69 8.49 -7.10
CA ASP A 94 5.03 9.78 -6.50
C ASP A 94 6.56 9.93 -6.49
N GLY A 95 7.10 10.63 -7.49
CA GLY A 95 8.53 10.64 -7.78
C GLY A 95 9.08 9.22 -8.00
N ASP A 96 10.15 8.88 -7.29
CA ASP A 96 10.79 7.55 -7.31
C ASP A 96 10.06 6.46 -6.49
N THR A 97 8.84 6.75 -6.03
CA THR A 97 8.06 5.86 -5.15
C THR A 97 6.85 5.29 -5.87
N ILE A 98 6.68 3.97 -5.80
CA ILE A 98 5.43 3.29 -6.18
C ILE A 98 4.53 3.18 -4.96
N ILE A 99 3.28 3.64 -5.06
CA ILE A 99 2.30 3.61 -3.97
C ILE A 99 1.19 2.63 -4.35
N VAL A 100 1.15 1.47 -3.69
CA VAL A 100 0.10 0.46 -3.84
C VAL A 100 -1.02 0.77 -2.87
N MET A 101 -2.18 1.14 -3.41
CA MET A 101 -3.35 1.53 -2.64
C MET A 101 -4.31 0.36 -2.41
N ASP A 102 -4.47 -0.52 -3.39
CA ASP A 102 -5.30 -1.72 -3.30
C ASP A 102 -4.74 -2.90 -4.12
N ALA A 103 -5.26 -4.10 -3.88
CA ALA A 103 -4.91 -5.31 -4.61
C ALA A 103 -6.13 -6.22 -4.86
N PHE A 104 -6.11 -6.93 -5.99
CA PHE A 104 -7.20 -7.79 -6.47
C PHE A 104 -6.67 -9.14 -6.94
N ALA A 105 -7.33 -10.22 -6.55
CA ALA A 105 -7.03 -11.55 -7.07
C ALA A 105 -7.42 -11.65 -8.56
N LEU A 106 -6.59 -12.30 -9.36
CA LEU A 106 -6.96 -12.69 -10.72
C LEU A 106 -7.54 -14.11 -10.70
N PRO A 107 -8.59 -14.40 -11.50
CA PRO A 107 -9.04 -15.78 -11.70
C PRO A 107 -7.87 -16.59 -12.25
N CYS A 108 -7.46 -17.62 -11.52
CA CYS A 108 -6.47 -18.61 -11.94
C CYS A 108 -7.17 -19.69 -12.78
#